data_AF-A0AA91GP37-F1
#
_entry.id   AF-A0AA91GP37-F1
#
_cell.length_a   1.000
_cell.length_b   1.000
_cell.length_c   1.000
_cell.angle_alpha   90.00
_cell.angle_beta   90.00
_cell.angle_gamma   90.00
#
_symmetry.space_group_name_H-M   'P 1'
#
loop_
_entity.id
_entity.type
_entity.pdbx_description
1 polymer ?
#
loop_
_entity_poly.entity_id
_entity_poly.type
_entity_poly.pdbx_seq_one_letter_code
_entity_poly.pdbx_strand_id
1 'polypeptide(L)'
;MNSQHKNTAAKAKQPTYDLFAPSALVNSYPLFKRMREEDPVHYSESFGYWVLTRYRDVEAALRDERLSSNRTALYINQLGNLDLILPTAKSRGILEESTNE
;
A
#
# COMPACT_ATOMS: atom_id res chain seq x y z
N MET A 1 -26.32 23.58 -14.39
CA MET A 1 -25.27 22.70 -14.93
C MET A 1 -23.96 23.10 -14.27
N ASN A 2 -23.32 22.35 -13.38
CA ASN A 2 -22.96 20.94 -13.51
C ASN A 2 -23.14 20.13 -12.23
N SER A 3 -23.55 18.90 -12.47
CA SER A 3 -24.09 17.92 -11.55
C SER A 3 -23.10 17.46 -10.49
N GLN A 4 -23.63 17.42 -9.28
CA GLN A 4 -23.11 16.56 -8.23
C GLN A 4 -23.31 15.10 -8.64
N HIS A 5 -22.23 14.33 -8.75
CA HIS A 5 -22.33 12.88 -8.66
C HIS A 5 -22.39 12.48 -7.20
N LYS A 6 -23.62 12.54 -6.66
CA LYS A 6 -24.00 11.92 -5.40
C LYS A 6 -23.98 10.41 -5.57
N ASN A 7 -22.88 9.75 -5.25
CA ASN A 7 -22.88 8.31 -4.97
C ASN A 7 -23.11 8.09 -3.48
N THR A 8 -24.32 8.44 -3.02
CA THR A 8 -24.88 7.98 -1.76
C THR A 8 -25.56 6.63 -2.03
N ALA A 9 -24.76 5.61 -2.34
CA ALA A 9 -25.23 4.24 -2.12
C ALA A 9 -25.10 3.98 -0.62
N ALA A 10 -26.20 3.59 0.02
CA ALA A 10 -26.31 3.35 1.45
C ALA A 10 -25.05 2.64 2.00
N LYS A 11 -24.45 3.20 3.06
CA LYS A 11 -23.35 2.58 3.81
C LYS A 11 -23.93 1.35 4.53
N ALA A 12 -24.13 0.26 3.79
CA ALA A 12 -24.32 -1.07 4.34
C ALA A 12 -23.15 -1.32 5.29
N LYS A 13 -23.42 -1.92 6.45
CA LYS A 13 -22.44 -2.20 7.50
C LYS A 13 -21.35 -3.08 6.91
N GLN A 14 -20.28 -2.46 6.43
CA GLN A 14 -19.19 -3.16 5.76
C GLN A 14 -18.64 -4.20 6.73
N PRO A 15 -18.38 -5.44 6.26
CA PRO A 15 -17.79 -6.46 7.12
C PRO A 15 -16.49 -5.91 7.71
N THR A 16 -16.38 -5.88 9.04
CA THR A 16 -15.13 -5.50 9.69
C THR A 16 -14.18 -6.68 9.63
N TYR A 17 -13.08 -6.55 8.88
CA TYR A 17 -12.00 -7.53 8.83
C TYR A 17 -10.82 -7.05 9.66
N ASP A 18 -10.68 -7.58 10.88
CA ASP A 18 -9.51 -7.31 11.71
C ASP A 18 -8.42 -8.33 11.40
N LEU A 19 -7.44 -7.91 10.59
CA LEU A 19 -6.29 -8.73 10.20
C LEU A 19 -5.32 -8.99 11.37
N PHE A 20 -5.42 -8.24 12.47
CA PHE A 20 -4.54 -8.34 13.64
C PHE A 20 -5.25 -8.88 14.89
N ALA A 21 -6.51 -9.28 14.77
CA ALA A 21 -7.21 -9.98 15.84
C ALA A 21 -6.40 -11.23 16.25
N PRO A 22 -6.30 -11.57 17.54
CA PRO A 22 -5.51 -12.72 18.00
C PRO A 22 -5.88 -14.03 17.27
N SER A 23 -7.16 -14.25 16.96
CA SER A 23 -7.63 -15.40 16.20
C SER A 23 -7.11 -15.42 14.76
N ALA A 24 -7.03 -14.26 14.09
CA ALA A 24 -6.49 -14.10 12.75
C ALA A 24 -4.97 -14.31 12.72
N LEU A 25 -4.26 -13.89 13.78
CA LEU A 25 -2.83 -14.12 13.93
C LEU A 25 -2.49 -15.60 14.18
N VAL A 26 -3.34 -16.31 14.94
CA VAL A 26 -3.18 -17.76 15.18
C VAL A 26 -3.57 -18.57 13.94
N ASN A 27 -4.67 -18.21 13.27
CA ASN A 27 -5.13 -18.88 12.07
C ASN A 27 -5.83 -17.89 11.13
N SER A 28 -5.11 -17.45 10.10
CA SER A 28 -5.57 -16.45 9.16
C SER A 28 -6.47 -17.00 8.04
N TYR A 29 -6.46 -18.32 7.81
CA TYR A 29 -7.17 -18.93 6.68
C TYR A 29 -8.69 -18.74 6.70
N PRO A 30 -9.40 -18.87 7.85
CA PRO A 30 -10.83 -18.61 7.92
C PRO A 30 -11.19 -17.17 7.56
N LEU A 31 -10.40 -16.21 8.05
CA LEU A 31 -10.61 -14.79 7.74
C LEU A 31 -10.42 -14.51 6.26
N PHE A 32 -9.30 -14.97 5.68
CA PHE A 32 -9.06 -14.79 4.24
C PHE A 32 -10.03 -15.55 3.35
N LYS A 33 -10.56 -16.70 3.80
CA LYS A 33 -11.62 -17.41 3.07
C LYS A 33 -12.85 -16.51 2.93
N ARG A 34 -13.30 -15.95 4.06
CA ARG A 34 -14.45 -15.04 4.09
C ARG A 34 -14.21 -13.79 3.23
N MET A 35 -13.05 -13.14 3.35
CA MET A 35 -12.70 -11.98 2.53
C MET A 35 -12.71 -12.32 1.04
N ARG A 36 -12.15 -13.47 0.61
CA ARG A 36 -12.18 -13.87 -0.80
C ARG A 36 -13.58 -14.08 -1.35
N GLU A 37 -14.52 -14.51 -0.52
CA GLU A 37 -15.92 -14.78 -0.90
C GLU A 37 -16.76 -13.50 -0.93
N GLU A 38 -16.61 -12.65 0.08
CA GLU A 38 -17.47 -11.48 0.31
C GLU A 38 -16.91 -10.17 -0.30
N ASP A 39 -15.61 -9.90 -0.10
CA ASP A 39 -14.96 -8.63 -0.45
C ASP A 39 -13.47 -8.85 -0.79
N PRO A 40 -13.16 -9.38 -1.98
CA PRO A 40 -11.82 -9.88 -2.31
C PRO A 40 -10.76 -8.78 -2.50
N VAL A 41 -11.19 -7.54 -2.72
CA VAL A 41 -10.37 -6.33 -2.86
C VAL A 41 -10.92 -5.29 -1.88
N HIS A 42 -10.50 -5.40 -0.62
CA HIS A 42 -11.05 -4.65 0.50
C HIS A 42 -10.21 -3.39 0.78
N TYR A 43 -10.84 -2.23 0.95
CA TYR A 43 -10.15 -1.07 1.50
C TYR A 43 -10.26 -1.07 3.03
N SER A 44 -9.12 -1.25 3.72
CA SER A 44 -9.08 -1.16 5.18
C SER A 44 -8.90 0.30 5.59
N GLU A 45 -9.95 0.92 6.12
CA GLU A 45 -9.87 2.26 6.72
C GLU A 45 -8.86 2.29 7.88
N SER A 46 -8.79 1.20 8.67
CA SER A 46 -7.86 1.10 9.82
C SER A 46 -6.40 1.11 9.40
N PHE A 47 -6.07 0.60 8.22
CA PHE A 47 -4.69 0.57 7.73
C PHE A 47 -4.40 1.65 6.68
N GLY A 48 -5.45 2.22 6.07
CA GLY A 48 -5.31 3.16 4.96
C GLY A 48 -4.85 2.50 3.64
N TYR A 49 -4.99 1.17 3.52
CA TYR A 49 -4.49 0.39 2.38
C TYR A 49 -5.57 -0.51 1.77
N TRP A 50 -5.39 -0.81 0.49
CA TRP A 50 -6.10 -1.87 -0.20
C TRP A 50 -5.51 -3.25 0.14
N VAL A 51 -6.38 -4.22 0.41
CA VAL A 51 -6.05 -5.60 0.74
C VAL A 51 -6.60 -6.51 -0.35
N LEU A 52 -5.70 -7.22 -1.03
CA LEU A 52 -6.04 -8.18 -2.08
C LEU A 52 -5.90 -9.59 -1.52
N THR A 53 -6.95 -10.42 -1.66
CA THR A 53 -6.97 -11.75 -1.02
C THR A 53 -7.07 -12.92 -2.00
N ARG A 54 -7.51 -12.70 -3.26
CA ARG A 54 -7.54 -13.75 -4.29
C ARG A 54 -6.19 -13.83 -5.00
N TYR A 55 -5.75 -15.06 -5.26
CA TYR A 55 -4.48 -15.33 -5.94
C TYR A 55 -4.34 -14.56 -7.26
N ARG A 56 -5.36 -14.62 -8.12
CA ARG A 56 -5.34 -13.95 -9.43
C ARG A 56 -5.15 -12.43 -9.34
N ASP A 57 -5.71 -11.80 -8.31
CA ASP A 57 -5.66 -10.34 -8.15
C ASP A 57 -4.25 -9.93 -7.68
N VAL A 58 -3.67 -10.72 -6.78
CA VAL A 58 -2.27 -10.56 -6.35
C VAL A 58 -1.30 -10.83 -7.49
N GLU A 59 -1.51 -11.89 -8.26
CA GLU A 59 -0.65 -12.26 -9.39
C GLU A 59 -0.66 -11.20 -10.49
N ALA A 60 -1.84 -10.67 -10.83
CA ALA A 60 -1.97 -9.53 -11.74
C ALA A 60 -1.29 -8.27 -11.20
N ALA A 61 -1.48 -7.95 -9.91
CA ALA A 61 -0.89 -6.77 -9.29
C ALA A 61 0.65 -6.83 -9.27
N LEU A 62 1.24 -8.01 -9.03
CA LEU A 62 2.68 -8.19 -9.03
C LEU A 62 3.33 -8.03 -10.42
N ARG A 63 2.55 -8.15 -11.50
CA ARG A 63 3.00 -7.99 -12.88
C ARG A 63 2.69 -6.62 -13.49
N ASP A 64 1.87 -5.82 -12.82
CA ASP A 64 1.42 -4.53 -13.33
C ASP A 64 2.48 -3.45 -13.06
N GLU A 65 3.13 -2.97 -14.12
CA GLU A 65 4.17 -1.92 -14.04
C GLU A 65 3.66 -0.58 -13.48
N ARG A 66 2.34 -0.37 -13.45
CA ARG A 66 1.73 0.82 -12.82
C ARG A 66 1.83 0.76 -11.29
N LEU A 67 2.04 -0.41 -10.71
CA LEU A 67 2.18 -0.61 -9.27
C LEU A 67 3.66 -0.70 -8.90
N SER A 68 4.08 0.15 -7.96
CA SER A 68 5.46 0.19 -7.49
C SER A 68 5.61 -0.37 -6.08
N SER A 69 6.76 -0.98 -5.80
CA SER A 69 7.22 -1.30 -4.45
C SER A 69 7.90 -0.11 -3.75
N ASN A 70 8.11 1.02 -4.43
CA ASN A 70 8.69 2.22 -3.83
C ASN A 70 7.74 2.76 -2.74
N ARG A 71 8.21 2.75 -1.49
CA ARG A 71 7.48 3.24 -0.31
C ARG A 71 8.06 4.54 0.24
N THR A 72 9.06 5.14 -0.40
CA THR A 72 9.76 6.33 0.10
C THR A 72 8.80 7.48 0.39
N ALA A 73 7.85 7.76 -0.52
CA ALA A 73 6.85 8.81 -0.29
C ALA A 73 5.95 8.54 0.93
N LEU A 74 5.59 7.28 1.20
CA LEU A 74 4.80 6.91 2.37
C LEU A 74 5.61 7.15 3.66
N TYR A 75 6.88 6.75 3.67
CA TYR A 75 7.76 6.99 4.83
C TYR A 75 8.04 8.48 5.04
N ILE A 76 8.25 9.27 3.99
CA ILE A 76 8.44 10.73 4.12
C ILE A 76 7.19 11.38 4.73
N ASN A 77 5.99 10.99 4.30
CA ASN A 77 4.75 11.55 4.87
C ASN A 77 4.50 11.09 6.31
N GLN A 78 4.88 9.85 6.66
CA GLN A 78 4.67 9.30 8.01
C GLN A 78 5.77 9.70 9.00
N LEU A 79 6.99 9.96 8.51
CA LEU A 79 8.15 10.38 9.28
C LEU A 79 8.45 11.88 9.16
N GLY A 80 7.65 12.67 8.43
CA GLY A 80 7.82 14.12 8.28
C GLY A 80 7.74 14.91 9.60
N ASN A 81 7.47 14.24 10.72
CA ASN A 81 7.61 14.76 12.08
C ASN A 81 8.96 14.43 12.74
N LEU A 82 9.89 13.79 12.04
CA LEU A 82 11.25 13.50 12.49
C LEU A 82 12.23 14.04 11.45
N ASP A 83 13.16 14.89 11.90
CA ASP A 83 14.27 15.42 11.10
C ASP A 83 15.26 14.30 10.75
N LEU A 84 14.89 13.46 9.77
CA LEU A 84 15.76 12.40 9.27
C LEU A 84 16.64 12.97 8.16
N ILE A 85 17.90 13.25 8.49
CA ILE A 85 18.97 13.46 7.53
C ILE A 85 19.20 12.14 6.81
N LEU A 86 18.48 11.88 5.73
CA LEU A 86 18.79 10.76 4.85
C LEU A 86 20.08 11.11 4.10
N PRO A 87 21.17 10.33 4.22
CA PRO A 87 22.35 10.55 3.40
C PRO A 87 21.95 10.34 1.94
N THR A 88 21.96 11.43 1.18
CA THR A 88 21.60 11.43 -0.23
C THR A 88 22.43 10.38 -0.97
N ALA A 89 21.77 9.50 -1.70
CA ALA A 89 22.43 8.46 -2.49
C ALA A 89 23.41 9.11 -3.50
N LYS A 90 24.69 9.06 -3.14
CA LYS A 90 25.91 9.15 -3.97
C LYS A 90 25.73 9.82 -5.33
N SER A 91 26.12 11.08 -5.43
CA SER A 91 26.55 11.70 -6.70
C SER A 91 27.62 10.83 -7.34
N ARG A 92 27.28 10.06 -8.39
CA ARG A 92 28.29 9.60 -9.35
C ARG A 92 28.67 10.80 -10.22
N GLY A 93 29.56 11.63 -9.70
CA GLY A 93 30.42 12.49 -10.52
C GLY A 93 31.54 11.62 -11.09
N ILE A 94 31.66 11.65 -12.41
CA ILE A 94 32.68 11.00 -13.23
C ILE A 94 34.09 11.38 -12.76
N LEU A 95 35.01 10.42 -12.83
CA LEU A 95 36.45 10.63 -12.67
C LEU A 95 36.96 11.48 -13.85
N GLU A 96 37.41 12.71 -13.60
CA GLU A 96 38.36 13.37 -14.49
C GLU A 96 39.72 13.41 -13.80
N GLU A 97 40.55 12.49 -14.28
CA GLU A 97 41.99 12.49 -14.18
C GLU A 97 42.53 13.82 -14.74
N SER A 98 43.09 14.66 -13.87
CA SER A 98 44.02 15.70 -14.30
C SER A 98 45.29 15.55 -13.49
N THR A 99 46.27 14.92 -14.14
CA THR A 99 47.68 15.15 -13.91
C THR A 99 47.92 16.65 -13.88
N ASN A 100 48.55 17.16 -12.83
CA ASN A 100 49.31 18.38 -12.98
C ASN A 100 50.63 18.27 -12.23
N GLU A 101 51.64 18.74 -12.95
CA GLU A 101 53.09 18.72 -12.70
C GLU A 101 53.53 19.31 -11.35
#